data_AF-A0A7S2RXH0-F1
#
_entry.id   AF-A0A7S2RXH0-F1
#
_cell.length_a   1.000
_cell.length_b   1.000
_cell.length_c   1.000
_cell.angle_alpha   90.00
_cell.angle_beta   90.00
_cell.angle_gamma   90.00
#
_symmetry.space_group_name_H-M   'P 1'
#
loop_
_entity.id
_entity.type
_entity.pdbx_description
1 polymer ?
#
loop_
_entity_poly.entity_id
_entity_poly.type
_entity_poly.pdbx_seq_one_letter_code
_entity_poly.pdbx_strand_id
1 'polypeptide(L)'
;MIQRFYDPLSGSVLIDGRDIKSLNLPWLRDQIALVGQEPVLFATSIEDNVRYGCREGQTATREDVEQAVRSANAHGFVETFPDGLDTRIGDHGGLSGGQKQRVAIAR
;
A
#
# COMPACT_ATOMS: atom_id res chain seq x y z
N MET A 1 -3.38 -15.94 6.21
CA MET A 1 -3.29 -17.15 5.36
C MET A 1 -3.09 -16.81 3.89
N ILE A 2 -3.90 -15.94 3.26
CA ILE A 2 -3.78 -15.65 1.81
C ILE A 2 -2.43 -15.01 1.43
N GLN A 3 -1.94 -14.04 2.20
CA GLN A 3 -0.60 -13.43 2.02
C GLN A 3 0.57 -14.37 2.39
N ARG A 4 0.24 -15.61 2.79
CA ARG A 4 1.16 -16.68 3.19
C ARG A 4 2.22 -16.23 4.20
N PHE A 5 1.80 -15.54 5.25
CA PHE A 5 2.65 -15.33 6.45
C PHE A 5 2.83 -16.63 7.25
N TYR A 6 1.86 -17.53 7.18
CA TYR A 6 1.88 -18.86 7.79
C TYR A 6 1.23 -19.84 6.82
N ASP A 7 1.72 -21.07 6.80
CA ASP A 7 1.10 -22.18 6.09
C ASP A 7 0.04 -22.86 6.99
N PRO A 8 -1.10 -23.33 6.43
CA PRO A 8 -2.12 -24.02 7.21
C PRO A 8 -1.62 -25.38 7.70
N LEU A 9 -1.97 -25.77 8.93
CA LEU A 9 -1.62 -27.08 9.50
C LEU A 9 -2.34 -28.25 8.80
N SER A 10 -3.57 -28.01 8.31
CA SER A 10 -4.35 -28.97 7.53
C SER A 10 -5.15 -28.24 6.44
N GLY A 11 -5.45 -28.95 5.35
CA GLY A 11 -6.11 -28.38 4.17
C GLY A 11 -5.16 -27.67 3.20
N SER A 12 -5.73 -26.94 2.25
CA SER A 12 -4.99 -26.19 1.23
C SER A 12 -5.68 -24.86 0.92
N VAL A 13 -4.90 -23.88 0.49
CA VAL A 13 -5.40 -22.61 -0.04
C VAL A 13 -5.02 -22.58 -1.51
N LEU A 14 -6.03 -22.48 -2.37
CA LEU A 14 -5.86 -22.52 -3.81
C LEU A 14 -6.17 -21.14 -4.41
N ILE A 15 -5.35 -20.70 -5.36
CA ILE A 15 -5.66 -19.61 -6.29
C ILE A 15 -5.73 -20.23 -7.68
N ASP A 16 -6.87 -20.08 -8.35
CA ASP A 16 -7.15 -20.70 -9.66
C ASP A 16 -6.85 -22.21 -9.71
N GLY A 17 -7.20 -22.91 -8.61
CA GLY A 17 -6.97 -24.35 -8.46
C GLY A 17 -5.53 -24.77 -8.13
N ARG A 18 -4.59 -23.81 -8.03
CA ARG A 18 -3.18 -24.08 -7.70
C ARG A 18 -2.88 -23.76 -6.23
N ASP A 19 -2.25 -24.68 -5.52
CA ASP A 19 -1.89 -24.47 -4.11
C ASP A 19 -0.87 -23.33 -3.99
N ILE A 20 -1.16 -22.34 -3.14
CA ILE A 20 -0.27 -21.19 -2.90
C ILE A 20 1.11 -21.59 -2.38
N LYS A 21 1.25 -22.79 -1.82
CA LYS A 21 2.53 -23.36 -1.40
C LYS A 21 3.48 -23.63 -2.57
N SER A 22 2.93 -23.87 -3.76
CA SER A 22 3.67 -24.13 -5.00
C SER A 22 4.07 -22.88 -5.77
N LEU A 23 3.65 -21.69 -5.31
CA LEU A 23 3.91 -20.41 -5.97
C LEU A 23 5.14 -19.73 -5.36
N ASN A 24 5.83 -18.92 -6.17
CA ASN A 24 6.86 -18.02 -5.69
C ASN A 24 6.22 -16.96 -4.77
N LEU A 25 6.78 -16.78 -3.57
CA LEU A 25 6.16 -15.95 -2.53
C LEU A 25 6.14 -14.46 -2.87
N PRO A 26 7.23 -13.83 -3.36
CA PRO A 26 7.18 -12.47 -3.91
C PRO A 26 6.10 -12.31 -4.98
N TRP A 27 6.09 -13.18 -6.00
CA TRP A 27 5.11 -13.11 -7.08
C TRP A 27 3.66 -13.23 -6.58
N LEU A 28 3.39 -14.13 -5.63
CA LEU A 28 2.07 -14.28 -5.01
C LEU A 28 1.61 -12.96 -4.37
N ARG A 29 2.51 -12.27 -3.67
CA ARG A 29 2.20 -11.01 -2.99
C ARG A 29 2.02 -9.86 -3.97
N ASP A 30 2.71 -9.85 -5.12
CA ASP A 30 2.49 -8.87 -6.19
C ASP A 30 1.11 -8.96 -6.87
N GLN A 31 0.38 -10.06 -6.63
CA GLN A 31 -1.01 -10.23 -7.09
C GLN A 31 -2.05 -9.80 -6.04
N ILE A 32 -1.62 -9.42 -4.82
CA ILE A 32 -2.51 -9.18 -3.69
C ILE A 32 -2.20 -7.82 -3.05
N ALA A 33 -3.18 -6.92 -3.07
CA ALA A 33 -3.15 -5.71 -2.24
C ALA A 33 -3.84 -5.97 -0.89
N LEU A 34 -3.31 -5.37 0.19
CA LEU A 34 -3.92 -5.41 1.52
C LEU A 34 -4.11 -3.99 2.07
N VAL A 35 -5.35 -3.63 2.39
CA VAL A 35 -5.68 -2.42 3.15
C VAL A 35 -6.18 -2.85 4.54
N GLY A 36 -5.35 -2.64 5.56
CA GLY A 36 -5.68 -2.97 6.94
C GLY A 36 -6.62 -1.96 7.60
N GLN A 37 -7.27 -2.34 8.71
CA GLN A 37 -8.10 -1.41 9.50
C GLN A 37 -7.28 -0.23 10.03
N GLU A 38 -6.08 -0.50 10.55
CA GLU A 38 -5.07 0.49 10.92
C GLU A 38 -3.86 0.34 9.98
N PRO A 39 -3.83 1.07 8.85
CA PRO A 39 -2.73 0.95 7.91
C PRO A 39 -1.42 1.48 8.50
N VAL A 40 -0.34 0.75 8.23
CA VAL A 40 1.01 1.14 8.60
C VAL A 40 1.62 1.97 7.48
N LEU A 41 2.02 3.19 7.82
CA LEU A 41 2.77 4.09 6.96
C LEU A 41 4.18 4.25 7.53
N PHE A 42 5.18 4.30 6.66
CA PHE A 42 6.57 4.54 7.04
C PHE A 42 6.77 6.01 7.40
N ALA A 43 7.76 6.28 8.25
CA ALA A 43 8.16 7.63 8.65
C ALA A 43 8.96 8.34 7.53
N THR A 44 8.28 8.57 6.41
CA THR A 44 8.78 9.24 5.21
C THR A 44 7.67 10.07 4.57
N SER A 45 7.89 10.62 3.38
CA SER A 45 6.88 11.41 2.65
C SER A 45 5.62 10.60 2.32
N ILE A 46 4.51 11.29 2.05
CA ILE A 46 3.29 10.68 1.51
C ILE A 46 3.60 10.06 0.14
N GLU A 47 4.38 10.76 -0.70
CA GLU A 47 4.84 10.27 -1.99
C GLU A 47 5.53 8.91 -1.90
N ASP A 48 6.52 8.76 -1.01
CA ASP A 48 7.25 7.50 -0.85
C ASP A 48 6.36 6.38 -0.30
N ASN A 49 5.42 6.73 0.58
CA ASN A 49 4.45 5.77 1.10
C ASN A 49 3.52 5.23 0.02
N VAL A 50 3.20 6.03 -1.00
CA VAL A 50 2.42 5.62 -2.17
C VAL A 50 3.31 4.81 -3.12
N ARG A 51 4.50 5.31 -3.45
CA ARG A 51 5.46 4.59 -4.31
C ARG A 51 5.85 3.21 -3.79
N TYR A 52 5.75 2.99 -2.48
CA TYR A 52 6.04 1.69 -1.87
C TYR A 52 5.21 0.53 -2.43
N GLY A 53 4.06 0.79 -3.06
CA GLY A 53 3.26 -0.25 -3.73
C GLY A 53 3.72 -0.61 -5.14
N CYS A 54 4.73 0.08 -5.68
CA CYS A 54 5.30 -0.26 -6.98
C CYS A 54 6.01 -1.62 -6.93
N ARG A 55 5.85 -2.39 -8.00
CA ARG A 55 6.55 -3.68 -8.15
C ARG A 55 8.05 -3.48 -8.27
N GLU A 56 8.81 -4.51 -7.91
CA GLU A 56 10.26 -4.48 -8.09
C GLU A 56 10.62 -4.19 -9.56
N GLY A 57 11.53 -3.23 -9.78
CA GLY A 57 11.90 -2.77 -11.12
C GLY A 57 10.93 -1.79 -11.78
N GLN A 58 9.78 -1.50 -11.16
CA GLN A 58 8.87 -0.46 -11.62
C GLN A 58 9.24 0.89 -10.99
N THR A 59 9.27 1.95 -11.78
CA THR A 59 9.42 3.32 -11.30
C THR A 59 8.12 4.08 -11.58
N ALA A 60 7.50 4.63 -10.53
CA ALA A 60 6.35 5.53 -10.67
C ALA A 60 6.82 6.98 -10.76
N THR A 61 6.35 7.67 -11.78
CA THR A 61 6.53 9.12 -11.93
C THR A 61 5.77 9.87 -10.85
N ARG A 62 5.98 11.18 -10.72
CA ARG A 62 5.22 11.98 -9.76
C ARG A 62 3.75 12.07 -10.19
N GLU A 63 3.50 12.10 -11.49
CA GLU A 63 2.17 12.08 -12.09
C GLU A 63 1.41 10.78 -11.75
N ASP A 64 2.08 9.63 -11.78
CA ASP A 64 1.48 8.35 -11.38
C ASP A 64 1.03 8.38 -9.91
N VAL A 65 1.88 8.95 -9.02
CA VAL A 65 1.57 9.11 -7.60
C VAL A 65 0.39 10.05 -7.39
N GLU A 66 0.37 11.19 -8.07
CA GLU A 66 -0.75 12.13 -8.01
C GLU A 66 -2.05 11.47 -8.46
N GLN A 67 -2.00 10.68 -9.55
CA GLN A 67 -3.15 9.97 -10.06
C GLN A 67 -3.66 8.92 -9.06
N ALA A 68 -2.77 8.15 -8.43
CA ALA A 68 -3.13 7.19 -7.40
C ALA A 68 -3.78 7.87 -6.19
N VAL A 69 -3.22 8.99 -5.73
CA VAL A 69 -3.73 9.80 -4.62
C VAL A 69 -5.10 10.42 -4.95
N ARG A 70 -5.34 10.85 -6.19
CA ARG A 70 -6.66 11.31 -6.66
C ARG A 70 -7.67 10.16 -6.68
N SER A 71 -7.31 9.01 -7.26
CA SER A 71 -8.18 7.82 -7.30
C SER A 71 -8.56 7.30 -5.91
N ALA A 72 -7.66 7.42 -4.94
CA ALA A 72 -7.92 7.05 -3.54
C ALA A 72 -8.67 8.13 -2.73
N ASN A 73 -9.09 9.23 -3.36
CA ASN A 73 -9.71 10.39 -2.71
C ASN A 73 -8.83 11.00 -1.59
N ALA A 74 -7.51 10.89 -1.72
CA ALA A 74 -6.55 11.44 -0.77
C ALA A 74 -6.12 12.87 -1.13
N HIS A 75 -6.19 13.24 -2.41
CA HIS A 75 -5.72 14.52 -2.93
C HIS A 75 -6.21 15.73 -2.13
N GLY A 76 -7.52 15.79 -1.84
CA GLY A 76 -8.12 16.96 -1.18
C GLY A 76 -7.57 17.26 0.23
N PHE A 77 -7.09 16.26 0.99
CA PHE A 77 -6.43 16.54 2.28
C PHE A 77 -4.92 16.67 2.11
N VAL A 78 -4.32 15.98 1.14
CA VAL A 78 -2.88 16.08 0.86
C VAL A 78 -2.53 17.53 0.50
N GLU A 79 -3.35 18.21 -0.30
CA GLU A 79 -3.15 19.61 -0.67
C GLU A 79 -3.31 20.60 0.49
N THR A 80 -3.88 20.17 1.63
CA THR A 80 -4.00 21.05 2.82
C THR A 80 -2.70 21.13 3.62
N PHE A 81 -1.77 20.19 3.41
CA PHE A 81 -0.45 20.26 4.02
C PHE A 81 0.44 21.25 3.25
N PRO A 82 1.27 22.06 3.95
CA PRO A 82 2.18 23.00 3.30
C PRO A 82 3.08 22.36 2.24
N ASP A 83 3.52 21.12 2.49
CA ASP A 83 4.45 20.39 1.63
C ASP A 83 3.74 19.38 0.71
N GLY A 84 2.40 19.32 0.72
CA GLY A 84 1.63 18.42 -0.16
C GLY A 84 2.08 16.96 -0.07
N LEU A 85 2.47 16.37 -1.20
CA LEU A 85 2.99 14.99 -1.28
C LEU A 85 4.34 14.79 -0.56
N ASP A 86 5.13 15.86 -0.43
CA ASP A 86 6.44 15.84 0.22
C ASP A 86 6.30 15.87 1.76
N THR A 87 5.08 16.06 2.29
CA THR A 87 4.78 16.04 3.73
C THR A 87 5.22 14.73 4.37
N ARG A 88 6.06 14.85 5.40
CA ARG A 88 6.61 13.70 6.13
C ARG A 88 5.63 13.20 7.19
N ILE A 89 5.28 11.91 7.11
CA ILE A 89 4.44 11.26 8.10
C ILE A 89 5.27 10.99 9.36
N GLY A 90 4.80 11.48 10.52
CA GLY A 90 5.46 11.30 11.81
C GLY A 90 6.02 12.59 12.43
N ASP A 91 6.27 13.63 11.62
CA ASP A 91 6.93 14.86 12.08
C ASP A 91 5.93 15.96 12.56
N HIS A 92 4.69 15.98 12.04
CA HIS A 92 3.75 17.11 12.23
C HIS A 92 2.31 16.71 12.56
N GLY A 93 2.12 15.93 13.63
CA GLY A 93 0.79 15.39 13.96
C GLY A 93 0.38 14.30 12.96
N GLY A 94 -0.20 13.22 13.48
CA GLY A 94 -0.49 12.05 12.65
C GLY A 94 -1.61 12.30 11.64
N LEU A 95 -1.58 11.56 10.53
CA LEU A 95 -2.78 11.35 9.72
C LEU A 95 -3.87 10.70 10.58
N SER A 96 -5.12 11.16 10.44
CA SER A 96 -6.28 10.45 10.99
C SER A 96 -6.37 9.03 10.41
N GLY A 97 -7.08 8.12 11.09
CA GLY A 97 -7.26 6.75 10.60
C GLY A 97 -7.78 6.67 9.16
N GLY A 98 -8.78 7.50 8.83
CA GLY A 98 -9.33 7.58 7.46
C GLY A 98 -8.35 8.14 6.44
N GLN A 99 -7.51 9.11 6.81
CA GLN A 99 -6.44 9.59 5.92
C GLN A 99 -5.39 8.51 5.67
N LYS A 100 -4.98 7.77 6.72
CA LYS A 100 -4.05 6.63 6.58
C LYS A 100 -4.61 5.56 5.65
N GLN A 101 -5.91 5.25 5.75
CA GLN A 101 -6.57 4.31 4.86
C GLN A 101 -6.52 4.77 3.40
N ARG A 102 -6.79 6.04 3.13
CA ARG A 102 -6.72 6.55 1.75
C ARG A 102 -5.29 6.55 1.18
N VAL A 103 -4.27 6.84 1.98
CA VAL A 103 -2.86 6.68 1.54
C VAL A 103 -2.54 5.20 1.28
N ALA A 104 -3.04 4.28 2.11
CA ALA A 104 -2.85 2.85 1.91
C ALA A 104 -3.63 2.27 0.72
N ILE A 105 -4.71 2.92 0.28
CA ILE A 105 -5.44 2.59 -0.95
C ILE A 105 -4.71 3.12 -2.18
N ALA A 106 -4.04 4.27 -2.07
CA ALA A 106 -3.24 4.84 -3.15
C ALA A 106 -1.93 4.06 -3.39
N ARG A 107 -1.40 3.43 -2.35
CA ARG A 107 -0.24 2.53 -2.41
C ARG A 107 -0.57 1.28 -3.22
#